data_AF-A0AA45A7F3-F1
#
_entry.id   AF-A0AA45A7F3-F1
#
_cell.length_a   1.000
_cell.length_b   1.000
_cell.length_c   1.000
_cell.angle_alpha   90.00
_cell.angle_beta   90.00
_cell.angle_gamma   90.00
#
_symmetry.space_group_name_H-M   'P 1'
#
loop_
_entity.id
_entity.type
_entity.pdbx_description
1 polymer ?
#
loop_
_entity_poly.entity_id
_entity_poly.type
_entity_poly.pdbx_seq_one_letter_code
_entity_poly.pdbx_strand_id
1 'polypeptide(L)'
;MTTATVSSTEQHISNEHALLGASLLASQKVELALFNVISKLAKALPKEAQHQLGLDLDTFLREKTSEQASTLSHYENTFGEQLPMKANELSDFIYHRNLVTRGFWRVTGADVKGGEKIENPELYLKEFLAKCEYWQVMLDTQKN
;
A
#
# COMPACT_ATOMS: atom_id res chain seq x y z
N MET A 1 15.08 -30.73 -29.39
CA MET A 1 14.57 -29.84 -28.33
C MET A 1 13.18 -29.40 -28.73
N THR A 2 12.14 -29.92 -28.10
CA THR A 2 10.75 -29.47 -28.30
C THR A 2 10.50 -28.30 -27.35
N THR A 3 10.43 -27.09 -27.88
CA THR A 3 9.96 -25.92 -27.13
C THR A 3 8.46 -26.12 -26.87
N ALA A 4 8.10 -26.38 -25.61
CA ALA A 4 6.70 -26.37 -25.20
C ALA A 4 6.16 -24.94 -25.37
N THR A 5 5.22 -24.76 -26.31
CA THR A 5 4.42 -23.54 -26.42
C THR A 5 3.47 -23.49 -25.24
N VAL A 6 3.74 -22.60 -24.30
CA VAL A 6 2.87 -22.31 -23.15
C VAL A 6 1.53 -21.80 -23.65
N SER A 7 0.42 -22.30 -23.09
CA SER A 7 -0.93 -21.87 -23.45
C SER A 7 -1.15 -20.39 -23.10
N SER A 8 -2.01 -19.68 -23.85
CA SER A 8 -2.38 -18.29 -23.55
C SER A 8 -2.92 -18.14 -22.13
N THR A 9 -3.70 -19.12 -21.65
CA THR A 9 -4.24 -19.14 -20.29
C THR A 9 -3.14 -19.24 -19.23
N GLU A 10 -2.12 -20.07 -19.47
CA GLU A 10 -0.98 -20.22 -18.56
C GLU A 10 -0.10 -18.96 -18.55
N GLN A 11 0.05 -18.29 -19.70
CA GLN A 11 0.75 -17.00 -19.79
C GLN A 11 0.00 -15.89 -19.04
N HIS A 12 -1.32 -15.80 -19.18
CA HIS A 12 -2.14 -14.82 -18.44
C HIS A 12 -2.05 -15.03 -16.92
N ILE A 13 -2.17 -16.27 -16.44
CA ILE A 13 -2.04 -16.60 -15.02
C ILE A 13 -0.63 -16.28 -14.51
N SER A 14 0.41 -16.61 -15.29
CA SER A 14 1.80 -16.29 -14.93
C SER A 14 2.03 -14.78 -14.83
N ASN A 15 1.44 -13.99 -15.73
CA ASN A 15 1.56 -12.53 -15.73
C ASN A 15 0.84 -11.89 -14.55
N GLU A 16 -0.38 -12.34 -14.22
CA GLU A 16 -1.12 -11.83 -13.06
C GLU A 16 -0.37 -12.13 -11.74
N HIS A 17 0.15 -13.35 -11.57
CA HIS A 17 0.95 -13.68 -10.38
C HIS A 17 2.23 -12.85 -10.28
N ALA A 18 2.91 -12.62 -11.41
CA ALA A 18 4.10 -11.76 -11.44
C ALA A 18 3.76 -10.32 -11.03
N LEU A 19 2.66 -9.78 -11.55
CA LEU A 19 2.17 -8.44 -11.20
C LEU A 19 1.72 -8.35 -9.74
N LEU A 20 1.07 -9.38 -9.20
CA LEU A 20 0.67 -9.44 -7.81
C LEU A 20 1.91 -9.47 -6.90
N GLY A 21 2.89 -10.30 -7.22
CA GLY A 21 4.17 -10.36 -6.51
C GLY A 21 4.91 -9.01 -6.53
N ALA A 22 4.97 -8.37 -7.70
CA ALA A 22 5.55 -7.04 -7.84
C ALA A 22 4.79 -6.00 -6.99
N SER A 23 3.46 -6.03 -7.00
CA SER A 23 2.59 -5.12 -6.23
C SER A 23 2.80 -5.28 -4.72
N LEU A 24 2.94 -6.52 -4.24
CA LEU A 24 3.23 -6.81 -2.83
C LEU A 24 4.57 -6.19 -2.42
N LEU A 25 5.63 -6.42 -3.21
CA LEU A 25 6.95 -5.86 -2.91
C LEU A 25 6.97 -4.33 -3.00
N ALA A 26 6.33 -3.74 -4.02
CA ALA A 26 6.24 -2.29 -4.18
C ALA A 26 5.51 -1.64 -3.01
N SER A 27 4.39 -2.22 -2.56
CA SER A 27 3.65 -1.71 -1.41
C SER A 27 4.46 -1.75 -0.11
N GLN A 28 5.27 -2.79 0.12
CA GLN A 28 6.16 -2.88 1.28
C GLN A 28 7.27 -1.81 1.24
N LYS A 29 7.81 -1.51 0.06
CA LYS A 29 8.81 -0.45 -0.10
C LYS A 29 8.24 0.92 0.25
N VAL A 30 7.02 1.21 -0.23
CA VAL A 30 6.29 2.43 0.10
C VAL A 30 6.00 2.50 1.60
N GLU A 31 5.49 1.41 2.21
CA GLU A 31 5.22 1.35 3.66
C GLU A 31 6.46 1.67 4.49
N LEU A 32 7.60 1.04 4.15
CA LEU A 32 8.87 1.27 4.84
C LEU A 32 9.39 2.70 4.62
N ALA A 33 9.31 3.22 3.40
CA ALA A 33 9.75 4.58 3.10
C ALA A 33 8.90 5.61 3.86
N LEU A 34 7.58 5.42 3.89
CA LEU A 34 6.64 6.25 4.63
C LEU A 34 6.91 6.19 6.13
N PHE A 35 7.07 4.99 6.69
CA PHE A 35 7.43 4.81 8.10
C PHE A 35 8.70 5.58 8.47
N ASN A 36 9.73 5.50 7.62
CA ASN A 36 11.00 6.19 7.86
C ASN A 36 10.84 7.72 7.85
N VAL A 37 10.07 8.27 6.91
CA VAL A 37 9.80 9.73 6.85
C VAL A 37 9.01 10.16 8.08
N ILE A 38 7.91 9.49 8.41
CA ILE A 38 7.09 9.83 9.60
C ILE A 38 7.90 9.67 10.90
N SER A 39 8.73 8.63 11.00
CA SER A 39 9.63 8.44 12.16
C SER A 39 10.65 9.58 12.30
N LYS A 40 11.16 10.11 11.18
CA LYS A 40 12.05 11.29 11.19
C LYS A 40 11.31 12.53 11.69
N LEU A 41 10.09 12.76 11.22
CA LEU A 41 9.25 13.88 11.68
C LEU A 41 8.90 13.75 13.16
N ALA A 42 8.52 12.55 13.61
CA ALA A 42 8.17 12.28 15.00
C ALA A 42 9.33 12.62 15.95
N LYS A 43 10.59 12.33 15.57
CA LYS A 43 11.76 12.65 16.40
C LYS A 43 11.92 14.14 16.71
N ALA A 44 11.33 15.04 15.91
CA ALA A 44 11.34 16.48 16.16
C ALA A 44 10.28 16.92 17.19
N LEU A 45 9.34 16.06 17.55
CA LEU A 45 8.27 16.35 18.51
C LEU A 45 8.74 16.16 19.97
N PRO A 46 8.03 16.74 20.95
CA PRO A 46 8.23 16.40 22.36
C PRO A 46 8.00 14.91 22.65
N LYS A 47 8.71 14.34 23.63
CA LYS A 47 8.64 12.90 23.96
C LYS A 47 7.21 12.38 24.18
N GLU A 48 6.36 13.15 24.83
CA GLU A 48 4.96 12.78 25.07
C GLU A 48 4.18 12.61 23.76
N ALA A 49 4.34 13.54 22.81
CA ALA A 49 3.73 13.45 21.49
C ALA A 49 4.32 12.31 20.65
N GLN A 50 5.62 12.02 20.80
CA GLN A 50 6.24 10.85 20.17
C GLN A 50 5.61 9.54 20.66
N HIS A 51 5.39 9.42 21.99
CA HIS A 51 4.76 8.24 22.57
C HIS A 51 3.31 8.08 22.10
N GLN A 52 2.56 9.18 21.97
CA GLN A 52 1.18 9.15 21.47
C GLN A 52 1.06 8.70 20.02
N LEU A 53 2.05 8.98 19.18
CA LEU A 53 2.07 8.51 17.78
C LEU A 53 2.25 6.99 17.67
N GLY A 54 2.80 6.34 18.70
CA GLY A 54 2.89 4.87 18.78
C GLY A 54 3.58 4.21 17.59
N LEU A 55 4.58 4.87 16.99
CA LEU A 55 5.21 4.39 15.76
C LEU A 55 6.00 3.11 15.99
N ASP A 56 5.49 2.03 15.43
CA ASP A 56 6.14 0.72 15.37
C ASP A 56 5.91 0.12 13.98
N LEU A 57 6.98 -0.36 13.35
CA LEU A 57 6.95 -0.86 11.98
C LEU A 57 5.99 -2.05 11.84
N ASP A 58 5.86 -2.88 12.88
CA ASP A 58 5.01 -4.08 12.84
C ASP A 58 3.52 -3.75 12.88
N THR A 59 3.16 -2.58 13.40
CA THR A 59 1.75 -2.13 13.57
C THR A 59 1.40 -0.91 12.71
N PHE A 60 2.38 -0.32 12.04
CA PHE A 60 2.23 0.90 11.24
C PHE A 60 1.16 0.76 10.15
N LEU A 61 0.13 1.61 10.22
CA LEU A 61 -0.99 1.66 9.27
C LEU A 61 -1.75 0.32 9.11
N ARG A 62 -1.74 -0.54 10.14
CA ARG A 62 -2.39 -1.87 10.15
C ARG A 62 -3.62 -1.92 11.05
N GLU A 63 -4.07 -0.76 11.54
CA GLU A 63 -5.29 -0.61 12.32
C GLU A 63 -6.55 -1.04 11.56
N LYS A 64 -7.65 -1.17 12.30
CA LYS A 64 -8.95 -1.46 11.68
C LYS A 64 -9.41 -0.26 10.86
N THR A 65 -10.20 -0.51 9.81
CA THR A 65 -10.81 0.56 8.99
C THR A 65 -11.60 1.57 9.81
N SER A 66 -12.21 1.16 10.93
CA SER A 66 -12.92 2.04 11.85
C SER A 66 -12.02 3.03 12.60
N GLU A 67 -10.73 2.71 12.75
CA GLU A 67 -9.74 3.50 13.49
C GLU A 67 -8.91 4.39 12.54
N GLN A 68 -8.80 3.98 11.28
CA GLN A 68 -7.98 4.61 10.25
C GLN A 68 -8.25 6.12 10.10
N ALA A 69 -9.51 6.55 10.03
CA ALA A 69 -9.83 7.97 9.87
C ALA A 69 -9.29 8.83 11.03
N SER A 70 -9.32 8.29 12.25
CA SER A 70 -8.79 8.95 13.45
C SER A 70 -7.27 9.04 13.39
N THR A 71 -6.59 7.95 13.02
CA THR A 71 -5.12 7.91 12.85
C THR A 71 -4.65 8.92 11.81
N LEU A 72 -5.29 8.94 10.63
CA LEU A 72 -4.93 9.85 9.55
C LEU A 72 -5.16 11.31 9.93
N SER A 73 -6.29 11.61 10.60
CA SER A 73 -6.56 12.95 11.12
C SER A 73 -5.52 13.37 12.17
N HIS A 74 -5.07 12.45 13.01
CA HIS A 74 -4.02 12.72 13.99
C HIS A 74 -2.69 13.06 13.32
N TYR A 75 -2.31 12.34 12.26
CA TYR A 75 -1.11 12.66 11.48
C TYR A 75 -1.21 14.00 10.76
N GLU A 76 -2.34 14.32 10.14
CA GLU A 76 -2.55 15.63 9.51
C GLU A 76 -2.48 16.77 10.52
N ASN A 77 -3.10 16.62 11.70
CA ASN A 77 -3.04 17.64 12.74
C ASN A 77 -1.63 17.80 13.35
N THR A 78 -0.84 16.72 13.38
CA THR A 78 0.49 16.72 14.00
C THR A 78 1.57 17.23 13.05
N PHE A 79 1.52 16.82 11.78
CA PHE A 79 2.59 17.09 10.81
C PHE A 79 2.19 18.12 9.74
N GLY A 80 0.89 18.32 9.49
CA GLY A 80 0.38 19.27 8.51
C GLY A 80 1.04 19.11 7.15
N GLU A 81 1.60 20.20 6.63
CA GLU A 81 2.27 20.24 5.32
C GLU A 81 3.57 19.41 5.25
N GLN A 82 4.14 19.00 6.39
CA GLN A 82 5.32 18.13 6.42
C GLN A 82 4.97 16.66 6.20
N LEU A 83 3.68 16.30 6.27
CA LEU A 83 3.24 14.95 5.99
C LEU A 83 3.51 14.63 4.51
N PRO A 84 4.25 13.55 4.19
CA PRO A 84 4.69 13.31 2.82
C PRO A 84 3.56 12.90 1.87
N MET A 85 2.42 12.46 2.42
CA MET A 85 1.22 12.03 1.71
C MET A 85 0.02 12.63 2.45
N LYS A 86 -0.96 13.18 1.73
CA LYS A 86 -2.20 13.67 2.36
C LYS A 86 -3.03 12.49 2.91
N ALA A 87 -3.99 12.73 3.81
CA ALA A 87 -4.79 11.64 4.37
C ALA A 87 -5.54 10.83 3.30
N ASN A 88 -6.02 11.48 2.23
CA ASN A 88 -6.66 10.77 1.13
C ASN A 88 -5.69 9.82 0.40
N GLU A 89 -4.44 10.23 0.17
CA GLU A 89 -3.41 9.38 -0.44
C GLU A 89 -2.98 8.24 0.49
N LEU A 90 -2.85 8.51 1.80
CA LEU A 90 -2.59 7.48 2.80
C LEU A 90 -3.73 6.47 2.87
N SER A 91 -4.97 6.95 2.79
CA SER A 91 -6.16 6.10 2.78
C SER A 91 -6.19 5.21 1.54
N ASP A 92 -5.90 5.79 0.36
CA ASP A 92 -5.81 5.08 -0.91
C ASP A 92 -4.71 4.01 -0.88
N PHE A 93 -3.52 4.35 -0.36
CA PHE A 93 -2.43 3.40 -0.17
C PHE A 93 -2.83 2.23 0.74
N ILE A 94 -3.39 2.53 1.92
CA ILE A 94 -3.84 1.52 2.90
C ILE A 94 -4.86 0.57 2.28
N TYR A 95 -5.83 1.13 1.54
CA TYR A 95 -6.87 0.36 0.87
C TYR A 95 -6.26 -0.62 -0.14
N HIS A 96 -5.46 -0.13 -1.08
CA HIS A 96 -4.91 -0.96 -2.14
C HIS A 96 -3.92 -2.00 -1.61
N ARG A 97 -3.03 -1.61 -0.68
CA ARG A 97 -2.12 -2.55 0.01
C ARG A 97 -2.90 -3.66 0.70
N ASN A 98 -3.97 -3.33 1.43
CA ASN A 98 -4.78 -4.34 2.11
C ASN A 98 -5.48 -5.26 1.10
N LEU A 99 -5.96 -4.70 -0.02
CA LEU A 99 -6.59 -5.49 -1.06
C LEU A 99 -5.59 -6.49 -1.66
N VAL A 100 -4.41 -6.06 -2.10
CA VAL A 100 -3.42 -6.98 -2.68
C VAL A 100 -2.88 -8.00 -1.68
N THR A 101 -2.79 -7.62 -0.40
CA THR A 101 -2.21 -8.49 0.64
C THR A 101 -3.19 -9.51 1.19
N ARG A 102 -4.47 -9.15 1.33
CA ARG A 102 -5.45 -9.94 2.09
C ARG A 102 -6.73 -10.26 1.32
N GLY A 103 -7.04 -9.50 0.28
CA GLY A 103 -8.35 -9.54 -0.40
C GLY A 103 -8.31 -9.92 -1.87
N PHE A 104 -7.14 -9.97 -2.51
CA PHE A 104 -7.03 -10.05 -3.96
C PHE A 104 -7.75 -11.27 -4.54
N TRP A 105 -7.44 -12.47 -4.04
CA TRP A 105 -8.11 -13.69 -4.48
C TRP A 105 -9.63 -13.65 -4.29
N ARG A 106 -10.11 -12.97 -3.25
CA ARG A 106 -11.55 -12.82 -3.00
C ARG A 106 -12.24 -12.03 -4.10
N VAL A 107 -11.61 -10.96 -4.56
CA VAL A 107 -12.18 -10.02 -5.54
C VAL A 107 -11.86 -10.38 -6.99
N THR A 108 -10.94 -11.32 -7.23
CA THR A 108 -10.59 -11.78 -8.59
C THR A 108 -11.04 -13.22 -8.83
N GLY A 109 -10.57 -14.19 -8.04
CA GLY A 109 -10.74 -15.62 -8.32
C GLY A 109 -11.84 -16.37 -7.55
N ALA A 110 -12.21 -15.94 -6.33
CA ALA A 110 -13.17 -16.65 -5.50
C ALA A 110 -14.62 -16.27 -5.83
N ASP A 111 -15.53 -17.22 -6.03
CA ASP A 111 -16.95 -16.92 -6.23
C ASP A 111 -17.65 -16.59 -4.90
N VAL A 112 -17.50 -15.33 -4.46
CA VAL A 112 -18.12 -14.82 -3.23
C VAL A 112 -19.40 -14.08 -3.58
N LYS A 113 -20.54 -14.64 -3.16
CA LYS A 113 -21.88 -14.08 -3.40
C LYS A 113 -22.01 -12.66 -2.85
N GLY A 114 -22.33 -11.70 -3.72
CA GLY A 114 -22.48 -10.28 -3.36
C GLY A 114 -21.17 -9.55 -3.07
N GLY A 115 -20.02 -10.19 -3.33
CA GLY A 115 -18.71 -9.54 -3.24
C GLY A 115 -18.43 -8.65 -4.44
N GLU A 116 -17.82 -7.50 -4.20
CA GLU A 116 -17.27 -6.65 -5.26
C GLU A 116 -16.20 -7.42 -6.04
N LYS A 117 -16.22 -7.27 -7.37
CA LYS A 117 -15.31 -7.93 -8.30
C LYS A 117 -14.48 -6.92 -9.05
N ILE A 118 -13.19 -7.19 -9.16
CA ILE A 118 -12.32 -6.45 -10.06
C ILE A 118 -12.49 -7.04 -11.46
N GLU A 119 -12.98 -6.24 -12.39
CA GLU A 119 -13.23 -6.68 -13.77
C GLU A 119 -11.94 -7.02 -14.52
N ASN A 120 -10.87 -6.26 -14.29
CA ASN A 120 -9.57 -6.46 -14.92
C ASN A 120 -8.44 -6.47 -13.88
N PRO A 121 -8.13 -7.65 -13.30
CA PRO A 121 -7.07 -7.80 -12.30
C PRO A 121 -5.70 -7.30 -12.78
N GLU A 122 -5.35 -7.57 -14.05
CA GLU A 122 -4.07 -7.18 -14.64
C GLU A 122 -3.93 -5.65 -14.70
N LEU A 123 -4.97 -4.97 -15.17
CA LEU A 123 -4.99 -3.50 -15.22
C LEU A 123 -4.90 -2.90 -13.81
N TYR A 124 -5.71 -3.41 -12.88
CA TYR A 124 -5.69 -2.96 -11.49
C TYR A 124 -4.28 -3.06 -10.87
N LEU A 125 -3.60 -4.20 -11.06
CA LEU A 125 -2.25 -4.39 -10.52
C LEU A 125 -1.22 -3.44 -11.16
N LYS A 126 -1.32 -3.18 -12.46
CA LYS A 126 -0.45 -2.22 -13.16
C LYS A 126 -0.68 -0.80 -12.66
N GLU A 127 -1.93 -0.39 -12.47
CA GLU A 127 -2.27 0.93 -11.94
C GLU A 127 -1.78 1.09 -10.50
N PHE A 128 -1.96 0.05 -9.66
CA PHE A 128 -1.45 0.09 -8.30
C PHE A 128 0.08 0.14 -8.24
N LEU A 129 0.79 -0.59 -9.11
CA LEU A 129 2.24 -0.47 -9.25
C LEU A 129 2.67 0.95 -9.61
N ALA A 130 2.00 1.57 -10.59
CA ALA A 130 2.28 2.96 -10.96
C ALA A 130 2.05 3.93 -9.80
N LYS A 131 0.99 3.73 -8.99
CA LYS A 131 0.77 4.50 -7.76
C LYS A 131 1.90 4.29 -6.75
N CYS A 132 2.34 3.04 -6.55
CA CYS A 132 3.47 2.76 -5.66
C CYS A 132 4.77 3.42 -6.12
N GLU A 133 5.06 3.41 -7.42
CA GLU A 133 6.23 4.11 -7.99
C GLU A 133 6.14 5.62 -7.76
N TYR A 134 4.97 6.22 -8.00
CA TYR A 134 4.72 7.63 -7.72
C TYR A 134 4.97 7.98 -6.24
N TRP A 135 4.37 7.23 -5.31
CA TRP A 135 4.57 7.45 -3.87
C TRP A 135 6.02 7.23 -3.45
N GLN A 136 6.70 6.23 -4.01
CA GLN A 136 8.10 5.96 -3.71
C GLN A 136 8.99 7.15 -4.10
N VAL A 137 8.81 7.69 -5.31
CA VAL A 137 9.54 8.89 -5.78
C VAL A 137 9.29 10.06 -4.84
N MET A 138 8.03 10.33 -4.51
CA MET A 138 7.68 11.43 -3.60
C MET A 138 8.33 11.25 -2.21
N LEU A 139 8.29 10.04 -1.65
CA LEU A 139 8.90 9.75 -0.35
C LEU A 139 10.43 9.84 -0.38
N ASP A 140 11.06 9.44 -1.48
CA ASP A 140 12.51 9.52 -1.63
C ASP A 140 13.00 10.98 -1.75
N THR A 141 12.20 11.89 -2.31
CA THR A 141 12.55 13.32 -2.31
C THR A 141 12.58 13.94 -0.91
N GLN A 142 11.86 13.38 0.05
CA GLN A 142 11.80 13.84 1.44
C GLN A 142 12.90 13.24 2.34
N LYS A 143 13.71 12.32 1.80
CA LYS A 143 14.84 11.73 2.54
C LYS A 143 16.07 12.64 2.60
N ASN A 144 16.23 13.52 1.60
CA ASN A 144 17.30 14.52 1.53
C ASN A 144 17.01 15.74 2.41
#